data_AF-A0A3M1MX15-F1
#
_entry.id   AF-A0A3M1MX15-F1
#
_cell.length_a   1.000
_cell.length_b   1.000
_cell.length_c   1.000
_cell.angle_alpha   90.00
_cell.angle_beta   90.00
_cell.angle_gamma   90.00
#
_symmetry.space_group_name_H-M   'P 1'
#
loop_
_entity.id
_entity.type
_entity.pdbx_description
1 polymer ?
#
loop_
_entity_poly.entity_id
_entity_poly.type
_entity_poly.pdbx_seq_one_letter_code
_entity_poly.pdbx_strand_id
1 'polypeptide(L)'
;TALGATVADPIFAPSDTTDFTPYIQQILQAKPDGLILVWASNTSAQILFDQLTTQGVTGNIPFITGFSSNDLTRLLDPGTVGSVGLIVYHYSLPNTPANDYLTAQYKERFDGPPDLFSECGFATAQAVVAALEATGGDTTDSALIPALEGLTFDGPKGSYTIRAADHQALAPMYVVKLVNVDDPEDKFFELVQEVPADQAAPPCTAPNCEQ
;
A
#
# COMPACT_ATOMS: atom_id res chain seq x y z
N THR A 1 3.14 -21.96 0.96
CA THR A 1 2.39 -21.04 0.08
C THR A 1 2.43 -21.59 -1.35
N ALA A 2 1.65 -21.04 -2.29
CA ALA A 2 1.73 -21.42 -3.70
C ALA A 2 3.14 -21.19 -4.31
N LEU A 3 3.97 -20.35 -3.67
CA LEU A 3 5.34 -20.05 -4.03
C LEU A 3 6.39 -20.95 -3.32
N GLY A 4 5.96 -22.01 -2.62
CA GLY A 4 6.86 -22.95 -1.94
C GLY A 4 7.45 -22.47 -0.61
N ALA A 5 7.14 -21.25 -0.17
CA ALA A 5 7.58 -20.75 1.14
C ALA A 5 6.74 -21.34 2.29
N THR A 6 7.36 -21.55 3.45
CA THR A 6 6.65 -21.86 4.71
C THR A 6 6.52 -20.58 5.51
N VAL A 7 5.30 -20.25 5.95
CA VAL A 7 5.05 -19.08 6.80
C VAL A 7 4.90 -19.58 8.24
N ALA A 8 5.74 -19.07 9.13
CA ALA A 8 5.66 -19.35 10.56
C ALA A 8 4.46 -18.64 11.20
N ASP A 9 4.12 -19.02 12.44
CA ASP A 9 3.07 -18.32 13.18
C ASP A 9 3.42 -16.82 13.34
N PRO A 10 2.44 -15.92 13.14
CA PRO A 10 2.69 -14.48 13.27
C PRO A 10 3.02 -14.09 14.71
N ILE A 11 4.00 -13.20 14.85
CA ILE A 11 4.33 -12.56 16.13
C ILE A 11 3.56 -11.24 16.21
N PHE A 12 2.55 -11.18 17.07
CA PHE A 12 1.76 -9.97 17.29
C PHE A 12 2.32 -9.12 18.43
N ALA A 13 2.36 -7.81 18.22
CA ALA A 13 2.64 -6.82 19.26
C ALA A 13 1.48 -5.81 19.34
N PRO A 14 1.12 -5.29 20.54
CA PRO A 14 0.15 -4.21 20.69
C PRO A 14 0.52 -2.96 19.87
N SER A 15 -0.45 -2.26 19.29
CA SER A 15 -0.18 -1.10 18.42
C SER A 15 0.55 0.06 19.12
N ASP A 16 0.42 0.15 20.44
CA ASP A 16 1.08 1.12 21.32
C ASP A 16 2.43 0.63 21.89
N THR A 17 2.96 -0.48 21.37
CA THR A 17 4.26 -1.03 21.78
C THR A 17 5.38 0.00 21.57
N THR A 18 6.14 0.23 22.64
CA THR A 18 7.36 1.06 22.65
C THR A 18 8.63 0.27 23.00
N ASP A 19 8.48 -0.99 23.42
CA ASP A 19 9.59 -1.95 23.59
C ASP A 19 9.31 -3.20 22.76
N PHE A 20 10.00 -3.31 21.62
CA PHE A 20 9.89 -4.44 20.71
C PHE A 20 10.85 -5.57 21.04
N THR A 21 11.74 -5.42 22.02
CA THR A 21 12.73 -6.43 22.43
C THR A 21 12.16 -7.84 22.57
N PRO A 22 11.06 -8.09 23.31
CA PRO A 22 10.55 -9.46 23.46
C PRO A 22 10.05 -10.08 22.15
N TYR A 23 9.56 -9.28 21.20
CA TYR A 23 9.12 -9.76 19.89
C TYR A 23 10.32 -10.00 18.96
N ILE A 24 11.33 -9.14 19.02
CA ILE A 24 12.59 -9.31 18.28
C ILE A 24 13.34 -10.56 18.76
N GLN A 25 13.33 -10.88 20.05
CA GLN A 25 13.93 -12.12 20.55
C GLN A 25 13.21 -13.37 20.02
N GLN A 26 11.89 -13.33 19.84
CA GLN A 26 11.14 -14.42 19.21
C GLN A 26 11.57 -14.59 17.74
N ILE A 27 11.76 -13.49 17.00
CA ILE A 27 12.28 -13.50 15.63
C ILE A 27 13.67 -14.19 15.58
N LEU A 28 14.59 -13.77 16.44
CA LEU A 28 15.96 -14.32 16.48
C LEU A 28 15.98 -15.81 16.85
N GLN A 29 15.10 -16.25 17.75
CA GLN A 29 14.97 -17.66 18.13
C GLN A 29 14.41 -18.52 17.00
N ALA A 30 13.46 -17.98 16.23
CA ALA A 30 12.86 -18.67 15.09
C ALA A 30 13.83 -18.85 13.91
N LYS A 31 14.89 -18.03 13.83
CA LYS A 31 15.92 -18.07 12.76
C LYS A 31 15.31 -18.10 11.34
N PRO A 32 14.42 -17.16 10.99
CA PRO A 32 13.77 -17.18 9.70
C PRO A 32 14.74 -16.83 8.57
N ASP A 33 14.47 -17.35 7.37
CA ASP A 33 15.19 -16.98 6.15
C ASP A 33 14.84 -15.54 5.69
N GLY A 34 13.71 -15.00 6.15
CA GLY A 34 13.29 -13.63 5.88
C GLY A 34 12.07 -13.20 6.71
N LEU A 35 11.81 -11.89 6.72
CA LEU A 35 10.72 -11.29 7.50
C LEU A 35 9.71 -10.58 6.61
N ILE A 36 8.44 -10.69 6.96
CA ILE A 36 7.39 -9.77 6.51
C ILE A 36 7.06 -8.89 7.71
N LEU A 37 7.47 -7.63 7.65
CA LEU A 37 7.21 -6.66 8.71
C LEU A 37 5.93 -5.89 8.36
N VAL A 38 4.91 -6.03 9.20
CA VAL A 38 3.63 -5.34 9.05
C VAL A 38 3.42 -4.46 10.26
N TRP A 39 3.67 -3.16 10.11
CA TRP A 39 3.48 -2.18 11.17
C TRP A 39 2.95 -0.87 10.63
N ALA A 40 2.06 -0.24 11.37
CA ALA A 40 1.49 1.06 11.05
C ALA A 40 1.57 1.97 12.28
N SER A 41 2.10 3.18 12.11
CA SER A 41 2.27 4.27 13.09
C SER A 41 3.66 4.86 12.94
N ASN A 42 3.75 6.18 12.79
CA ASN A 42 5.02 6.86 12.56
C ASN A 42 6.00 6.63 13.73
N THR A 43 5.52 6.76 14.97
CA THR A 43 6.38 6.66 16.16
C THR A 43 6.78 5.22 16.46
N SER A 44 5.84 4.28 16.51
CA SER A 44 6.19 2.90 16.87
C SER A 44 6.87 2.14 15.72
N ALA A 45 6.66 2.53 14.46
CA ALA A 45 7.45 2.01 13.34
C ALA A 45 8.93 2.40 13.47
N GLN A 46 9.23 3.67 13.76
CA GLN A 46 10.62 4.12 13.97
C GLN A 46 11.28 3.33 15.10
N ILE A 47 10.61 3.21 16.25
CA ILE A 47 11.11 2.43 17.39
C ILE A 47 11.36 0.96 17.00
N LEU A 48 10.45 0.33 16.25
CA LEU A 48 10.62 -1.04 15.78
C LEU A 48 11.87 -1.18 14.89
N PHE A 49 12.03 -0.32 13.89
CA PHE A 49 13.18 -0.38 12.97
C PHE A 49 14.50 -0.07 13.68
N ASP A 50 14.53 0.89 14.59
CA ASP A 50 15.72 1.20 15.41
C ASP A 50 16.14 0.00 16.26
N GLN A 51 15.17 -0.67 16.90
CA GLN A 51 15.45 -1.83 17.73
C GLN A 51 15.84 -3.06 16.90
N LEU A 52 15.22 -3.28 15.73
CA LEU A 52 15.64 -4.31 14.78
C LEU A 52 17.09 -4.09 14.33
N THR A 53 17.47 -2.85 14.02
CA THR A 53 18.83 -2.50 13.61
C THR A 53 19.82 -2.67 14.76
N THR A 54 19.51 -2.15 15.94
CA THR A 54 20.39 -2.24 17.13
C THR A 54 20.59 -3.69 17.58
N GLN A 55 19.59 -4.55 17.40
CA GLN A 55 19.67 -5.98 17.71
C GLN A 55 20.20 -6.82 16.54
N GLY A 56 20.64 -6.19 15.45
CA GLY A 56 21.31 -6.84 14.33
C GLY A 56 20.38 -7.65 13.41
N VAL A 57 19.08 -7.39 13.41
CA VAL A 57 18.12 -8.09 12.53
C VAL A 57 18.21 -7.57 11.09
N THR A 58 18.07 -6.26 10.89
CA THR A 58 17.98 -5.64 9.54
C THR A 58 19.25 -5.79 8.71
N GLY A 59 20.41 -6.07 9.33
CA GLY A 59 21.67 -6.34 8.65
C GLY A 59 21.95 -7.81 8.34
N ASN A 60 21.18 -8.75 8.91
CA ASN A 60 21.45 -10.19 8.82
C ASN A 60 20.28 -11.01 8.24
N ILE A 61 19.05 -10.54 8.42
CA ILE A 61 17.84 -11.23 7.95
C ILE A 61 17.16 -10.31 6.93
N PRO A 62 16.98 -10.74 5.67
CA PRO A 62 16.29 -9.94 4.67
C PRO A 62 14.83 -9.74 5.09
N PHE A 63 14.29 -8.55 4.86
CA PHE A 63 12.91 -8.24 5.19
C PHE A 63 12.21 -7.53 4.04
N ILE A 64 10.89 -7.70 3.99
CA ILE A 64 9.98 -6.94 3.14
C ILE A 64 9.00 -6.23 4.07
N THR A 65 8.76 -4.95 3.80
CA THR A 65 7.79 -4.11 4.51
C THR A 65 7.00 -3.27 3.51
N GLY A 66 5.90 -2.67 3.96
CA GLY A 66 5.26 -1.57 3.23
C GLY A 66 6.06 -0.27 3.39
N PHE A 67 6.27 0.46 2.29
CA PHE A 67 6.66 1.86 2.33
C PHE A 67 5.44 2.74 2.61
N SER A 68 5.67 3.82 3.35
CA SER A 68 4.63 4.75 3.80
C SER A 68 4.64 6.03 2.96
N SER A 69 4.04 7.09 3.50
CA SER A 69 4.04 8.44 2.97
C SER A 69 5.42 9.03 2.72
N ASN A 70 5.48 10.05 1.86
CA ASN A 70 6.71 10.72 1.45
C ASN A 70 7.47 11.32 2.64
N ASP A 71 6.76 11.94 3.60
CA ASP A 71 7.34 12.52 4.81
C ASP A 71 8.05 11.47 5.67
N LEU A 72 7.48 10.27 5.80
CA LEU A 72 8.11 9.16 6.52
C LEU A 72 9.27 8.56 5.76
N THR A 73 9.20 8.53 4.43
CA THR A 73 10.31 8.06 3.61
C THR A 73 11.55 8.93 3.82
N ARG A 74 11.38 10.25 4.01
CA ARG A 74 12.48 11.18 4.36
C ARG A 74 13.11 10.95 5.73
N LEU A 75 12.41 10.25 6.63
CA LEU A 75 12.89 9.92 7.98
C LEU A 75 13.56 8.56 8.06
N LEU A 76 13.58 7.78 6.97
CA LEU A 76 14.27 6.50 6.94
C LEU A 76 15.78 6.69 7.03
N ASP A 77 16.46 5.76 7.71
CA ASP A 77 17.91 5.70 7.73
C ASP A 77 18.43 5.54 6.28
N PRO A 78 19.36 6.40 5.79
CA PRO A 78 19.96 6.25 4.46
C PRO A 78 20.58 4.87 4.18
N GLY A 79 20.96 4.13 5.23
CA GLY A 79 21.42 2.73 5.13
C GLY A 79 20.34 1.74 4.65
N THR A 80 19.07 2.15 4.63
CA THR A 80 17.95 1.36 4.09
C THR A 80 17.78 1.49 2.58
N VAL A 81 18.52 2.40 1.93
CA VAL A 81 18.54 2.52 0.46
C VAL A 81 18.95 1.18 -0.17
N GLY A 82 18.18 0.76 -1.17
CA GLY A 82 18.30 -0.54 -1.82
C GLY A 82 17.32 -1.60 -1.29
N SER A 83 16.61 -1.32 -0.18
CA SER A 83 15.52 -2.18 0.30
C SER A 83 14.38 -2.27 -0.71
N VAL A 84 13.72 -3.43 -0.73
CA VAL A 84 12.56 -3.72 -1.58
C VAL A 84 11.32 -3.90 -0.70
N GLY A 85 10.23 -3.28 -1.11
CA GLY A 85 8.99 -3.23 -0.33
C GLY A 85 7.76 -3.07 -1.20
N LEU A 86 6.61 -3.10 -0.55
CA LEU A 86 5.31 -2.84 -1.17
C LEU A 86 4.94 -1.37 -0.99
N ILE A 87 4.28 -0.75 -1.96
CA ILE A 87 3.68 0.57 -1.78
C ILE A 87 2.30 0.61 -2.43
N VAL A 88 1.35 1.25 -1.75
CA VAL A 88 -0.03 1.38 -2.26
C VAL A 88 -0.05 2.24 -3.52
N TYR A 89 0.63 3.38 -3.47
CA TYR A 89 0.71 4.36 -4.55
C TYR A 89 1.92 5.25 -4.33
N HIS A 90 2.57 5.64 -5.42
CA HIS A 90 3.47 6.77 -5.44
C HIS A 90 3.33 7.47 -6.78
N TYR A 91 3.21 8.80 -6.78
CA TYR A 91 2.80 9.58 -7.94
C TYR A 91 3.68 9.38 -9.18
N SER A 92 4.94 8.99 -8.99
CA SER A 92 5.90 8.79 -10.08
C SER A 92 5.82 7.42 -10.77
N LEU A 93 5.03 6.47 -10.25
CA LEU A 93 5.01 5.09 -10.77
C LEU A 93 3.95 4.89 -11.86
N PRO A 94 2.67 5.27 -11.67
CA PRO A 94 1.66 5.04 -12.69
C PRO A 94 1.86 5.95 -13.89
N ASN A 95 1.72 5.38 -15.09
CA ASN A 95 1.74 6.11 -16.36
C ASN A 95 0.34 6.10 -16.98
N THR A 96 -0.58 6.90 -16.40
CA THR A 96 -1.98 6.98 -16.85
C THR A 96 -2.43 8.44 -16.95
N PRO A 97 -3.37 8.77 -17.86
CA PRO A 97 -3.93 10.12 -17.94
C PRO A 97 -4.57 10.59 -16.63
N ALA A 98 -5.18 9.67 -15.87
CA ALA A 98 -5.77 9.97 -14.58
C ALA A 98 -4.72 10.33 -13.53
N ASN A 99 -3.57 9.65 -13.52
CA ASN A 99 -2.45 9.98 -12.63
C ASN A 99 -1.79 11.31 -12.99
N ASP A 100 -1.63 11.59 -14.28
CA ASP A 100 -1.10 12.86 -14.77
C ASP A 100 -2.01 14.02 -14.32
N TYR A 101 -3.32 13.85 -14.49
CA TYR A 101 -4.32 14.82 -14.04
C TYR A 101 -4.29 15.01 -12.52
N LEU A 102 -4.32 13.91 -11.75
CA LEU A 102 -4.23 13.94 -10.29
C LEU A 102 -2.97 14.69 -9.85
N THR A 103 -1.80 14.31 -10.37
CA THR A 103 -0.52 14.91 -10.00
C THR A 103 -0.48 16.41 -10.31
N ALA A 104 -0.93 16.82 -11.50
CA ALA A 104 -0.96 18.22 -11.90
C ALA A 104 -1.91 19.04 -11.00
N GLN A 105 -3.14 18.55 -10.81
CA GLN A 105 -4.15 19.26 -10.01
C GLN A 105 -3.83 19.29 -8.52
N TYR A 106 -3.18 18.24 -8.00
CA TYR A 106 -2.76 18.21 -6.61
C TYR A 106 -1.66 19.24 -6.35
N LYS A 107 -0.62 19.31 -7.20
CA LYS A 107 0.46 20.29 -7.11
C LYS A 107 -0.01 21.75 -7.27
N GLU A 108 -1.09 21.97 -8.01
CA GLU A 108 -1.68 23.32 -8.15
C GLU A 108 -2.37 23.80 -6.85
N ARG A 109 -2.94 22.87 -6.07
CA ARG A 109 -3.78 23.17 -4.90
C ARG A 109 -3.04 23.00 -3.58
N PHE A 110 -2.01 22.17 -3.56
CA PHE A 110 -1.28 21.77 -2.37
C PHE A 110 0.23 21.87 -2.61
N ASP A 111 0.98 21.97 -1.52
CA ASP A 111 2.44 22.01 -1.59
C ASP A 111 2.98 20.57 -1.68
N GLY A 112 3.47 20.19 -2.86
CA GLY A 112 4.05 18.87 -3.13
C GLY A 112 3.18 17.94 -3.99
N PRO A 113 3.69 16.75 -4.35
CA PRO A 113 2.96 15.75 -5.10
C PRO A 113 1.87 15.06 -4.25
N PRO A 114 0.90 14.38 -4.88
CA PRO A 114 -0.06 13.53 -4.17
C PRO A 114 0.67 12.39 -3.46
N ASP A 115 0.25 12.10 -2.23
CA ASP A 115 0.87 11.11 -1.35
C ASP A 115 0.11 9.77 -1.39
N LEU A 116 0.59 8.79 -0.63
CA LEU A 116 0.17 7.38 -0.58
C LEU A 116 -1.36 7.14 -0.69
N PHE A 117 -2.16 7.95 0.02
CA PHE A 117 -3.62 7.80 0.04
C PHE A 117 -4.40 8.85 -0.76
N SER A 118 -3.72 9.86 -1.33
CA SER A 118 -4.36 10.88 -2.17
C SER A 118 -5.00 10.25 -3.41
N GLU A 119 -4.33 9.24 -3.98
CA GLU A 119 -4.86 8.46 -5.09
C GLU A 119 -6.17 7.74 -4.73
N CYS A 120 -6.23 7.08 -3.57
CA CYS A 120 -7.42 6.32 -3.16
C CYS A 120 -8.65 7.23 -3.04
N GLY A 121 -8.46 8.45 -2.52
CA GLY A 121 -9.52 9.46 -2.47
C GLY A 121 -9.98 9.91 -3.86
N PHE A 122 -9.03 10.09 -4.79
CA PHE A 122 -9.33 10.45 -6.18
C PHE A 122 -10.12 9.35 -6.89
N ALA A 123 -9.67 8.10 -6.82
CA ALA A 123 -10.36 6.95 -7.42
C ALA A 123 -11.75 6.73 -6.81
N THR A 124 -11.90 6.94 -5.49
CA THR A 124 -13.21 6.89 -4.82
C THR A 124 -14.16 7.94 -5.40
N ALA A 125 -13.69 9.18 -5.59
CA ALA A 125 -14.50 10.23 -6.18
C ALA A 125 -14.89 9.90 -7.63
N GLN A 126 -13.99 9.33 -8.43
CA GLN A 126 -14.30 8.87 -9.78
C GLN A 126 -15.42 7.83 -9.78
N ALA A 127 -15.36 6.83 -8.89
CA ALA A 127 -16.37 5.79 -8.79
C ALA A 127 -17.75 6.36 -8.40
N VAL A 128 -17.78 7.28 -7.42
CA VAL A 128 -19.02 7.94 -6.99
C VAL A 128 -19.63 8.79 -8.10
N VAL A 129 -18.81 9.55 -8.84
CA VAL A 129 -19.30 10.35 -9.98
C VAL A 129 -19.87 9.43 -11.07
N ALA A 130 -19.18 8.34 -11.43
CA ALA A 130 -19.66 7.38 -12.42
C ALA A 130 -21.00 6.75 -11.99
N ALA A 131 -21.16 6.41 -10.71
CA ALA A 131 -22.41 5.90 -10.18
C ALA A 131 -23.54 6.94 -10.26
N LEU A 132 -23.27 8.20 -9.90
CA LEU A 132 -24.26 9.28 -10.01
C LEU A 132 -24.67 9.56 -11.45
N GLU A 133 -23.75 9.48 -12.40
CA GLU A 133 -24.06 9.59 -13.83
C GLU A 133 -24.97 8.43 -14.29
N ALA A 134 -24.67 7.20 -13.86
CA ALA A 134 -25.46 6.02 -14.19
C ALA A 134 -26.87 6.05 -13.57
N THR A 135 -27.03 6.61 -12.38
CA THR A 135 -28.33 6.72 -11.70
C THR A 135 -29.11 7.99 -12.06
N GLY A 136 -28.57 8.85 -12.93
CA GLY A 136 -29.18 10.13 -13.27
C GLY A 136 -29.24 11.11 -12.08
N GLY A 137 -28.30 10.98 -11.14
CA GLY A 137 -28.18 11.81 -9.94
C GLY A 137 -28.95 11.32 -8.73
N ASP A 138 -29.56 10.13 -8.78
CA ASP A 138 -30.18 9.51 -7.60
C ASP A 138 -29.08 9.06 -6.62
N THR A 139 -29.11 9.63 -5.42
CA THR A 139 -28.13 9.38 -4.35
C THR A 139 -28.61 8.35 -3.32
N THR A 140 -29.74 7.67 -3.55
CA THR A 140 -30.23 6.64 -2.63
C THR A 140 -29.33 5.42 -2.67
N ASP A 141 -29.22 4.71 -1.54
CA ASP A 141 -28.51 3.44 -1.42
C ASP A 141 -29.04 2.40 -2.44
N SER A 142 -30.36 2.34 -2.61
CA SER A 142 -31.03 1.47 -3.56
C SER A 142 -30.68 1.73 -5.03
N ALA A 143 -30.16 2.93 -5.35
CA ALA A 143 -29.69 3.29 -6.68
C ALA A 143 -28.16 3.17 -6.81
N LEU A 144 -27.41 3.67 -5.83
CA LEU A 144 -25.95 3.75 -5.89
C LEU A 144 -25.26 2.41 -5.68
N ILE A 145 -25.74 1.55 -4.77
CA ILE A 145 -25.09 0.25 -4.52
C ILE A 145 -25.09 -0.60 -5.80
N PRO A 146 -26.22 -0.83 -6.49
CA PRO A 146 -26.21 -1.59 -7.75
C PRO A 146 -25.41 -0.93 -8.87
N ALA A 147 -25.27 0.40 -8.87
CA ALA A 147 -24.47 1.13 -9.85
C ALA A 147 -22.96 1.00 -9.61
N LEU A 148 -22.54 0.79 -8.36
CA LEU A 148 -21.14 0.58 -7.97
C LEU A 148 -20.73 -0.89 -8.07
N GLU A 149 -21.65 -1.83 -7.80
CA GLU A 149 -21.37 -3.27 -7.87
C GLU A 149 -20.97 -3.68 -9.30
N GLY A 150 -19.73 -4.15 -9.46
CA GLY A 150 -19.18 -4.53 -10.77
C GLY A 150 -18.71 -3.34 -11.63
N LEU A 151 -18.74 -2.11 -11.10
CA LEU A 151 -18.23 -0.94 -11.81
C LEU A 151 -16.75 -1.11 -12.11
N THR A 152 -16.39 -0.99 -13.39
CA THR A 152 -15.01 -0.90 -13.86
C THR A 152 -14.76 0.50 -14.44
N PHE A 153 -13.64 1.13 -14.06
CA PHE A 153 -13.27 2.46 -14.52
C PHE A 153 -11.76 2.66 -14.58
N ASP A 154 -11.30 3.63 -15.39
CA ASP A 154 -9.90 4.01 -15.48
C ASP A 154 -9.57 5.06 -14.42
N GLY A 155 -8.71 4.69 -13.47
CA GLY A 155 -8.21 5.54 -12.39
C GLY A 155 -6.69 5.75 -12.43
N PRO A 156 -6.10 6.38 -11.40
CA PRO A 156 -4.70 6.78 -11.44
C PRO A 156 -3.74 5.59 -11.60
N LYS A 157 -4.04 4.44 -11.00
CA LYS A 157 -3.20 3.24 -11.10
C LYS A 157 -3.59 2.29 -12.25
N GLY A 158 -4.39 2.75 -13.21
CA GLY A 158 -4.90 1.92 -14.31
C GLY A 158 -6.37 1.55 -14.09
N SER A 159 -6.76 0.32 -14.43
CA SER A 159 -8.15 -0.11 -14.32
C SER A 159 -8.50 -0.51 -12.88
N TYR A 160 -9.65 -0.03 -12.40
CA TYR A 160 -10.23 -0.34 -11.09
C TYR A 160 -11.50 -1.14 -11.33
N THR A 161 -11.80 -2.10 -10.46
CA THR A 161 -13.09 -2.80 -10.45
C THR A 161 -13.60 -2.93 -9.02
N ILE A 162 -14.86 -2.55 -8.77
CA ILE A 162 -15.51 -2.80 -7.48
C ILE A 162 -16.15 -4.18 -7.55
N ARG A 163 -15.55 -5.16 -6.86
CA ARG A 163 -16.07 -6.54 -6.82
C ARG A 163 -17.46 -6.54 -6.18
N ALA A 164 -18.47 -6.97 -6.92
CA ALA A 164 -19.86 -6.95 -6.47
C ALA A 164 -20.10 -7.77 -5.19
N ALA A 165 -19.37 -8.87 -5.01
CA ALA A 165 -19.61 -9.79 -3.89
C ALA A 165 -19.34 -9.15 -2.52
N ASP A 166 -18.23 -8.43 -2.36
CA ASP A 166 -17.78 -7.89 -1.07
C ASP A 166 -17.40 -6.41 -1.11
N HIS A 167 -17.72 -5.74 -2.22
CA HIS A 167 -17.47 -4.33 -2.48
C HIS A 167 -15.98 -3.95 -2.39
N GLN A 168 -15.07 -4.93 -2.54
CA GLN A 168 -13.64 -4.68 -2.59
C GLN A 168 -13.27 -3.96 -3.88
N ALA A 169 -12.62 -2.79 -3.78
CA ALA A 169 -11.96 -2.16 -4.91
C ALA A 169 -10.70 -2.93 -5.27
N LEU A 170 -10.65 -3.46 -6.50
CA LEU A 170 -9.52 -4.15 -7.08
C LEU A 170 -8.75 -3.18 -7.96
N ALA A 171 -7.47 -3.02 -7.70
CA ALA A 171 -6.56 -2.17 -8.47
C ALA A 171 -5.14 -2.77 -8.42
N PRO A 172 -4.24 -2.42 -9.35
CA PRO A 172 -2.85 -2.87 -9.30
C PRO A 172 -2.16 -2.45 -7.99
N MET A 173 -1.10 -3.15 -7.60
CA MET A 173 -0.25 -2.81 -6.45
C MET A 173 1.21 -2.74 -6.90
N TYR A 174 2.08 -2.06 -6.15
CA TYR A 174 3.47 -1.87 -6.57
C TYR A 174 4.45 -2.53 -5.60
N VAL A 175 5.41 -3.25 -6.16
CA VAL A 175 6.67 -3.61 -5.52
C VAL A 175 7.71 -2.60 -5.99
N VAL A 176 8.39 -1.96 -5.05
CA VAL A 176 9.35 -0.89 -5.34
C VAL A 176 10.65 -1.09 -4.60
N LYS A 177 11.71 -0.49 -5.13
CA LYS A 177 13.02 -0.38 -4.50
C LYS A 177 13.23 1.07 -4.07
N LEU A 178 13.64 1.27 -2.82
CA LEU A 178 14.06 2.57 -2.32
C LEU A 178 15.42 2.95 -2.94
N VAL A 179 15.50 4.06 -3.65
CA VAL A 179 16.73 4.51 -4.33
C VAL A 179 17.39 5.73 -3.69
N ASN A 180 16.63 6.50 -2.92
CA ASN A 180 17.10 7.63 -2.11
C ASN A 180 16.05 7.96 -1.03
N VAL A 181 16.39 8.85 -0.10
CA VAL A 181 15.47 9.35 0.96
C VAL A 181 15.40 10.88 0.99
N ASP A 182 16.10 11.56 0.09
CA ASP A 182 16.34 13.00 0.14
C ASP A 182 16.05 13.74 -1.18
N ASP A 183 15.51 13.06 -2.21
CA ASP A 183 15.12 13.71 -3.45
C ASP A 183 14.13 14.87 -3.20
N PRO A 184 14.41 16.08 -3.69
CA PRO A 184 13.58 17.26 -3.41
C PRO A 184 12.20 17.21 -4.06
N GLU A 185 11.97 16.34 -5.04
CA GLU A 185 10.67 16.11 -5.66
C GLU A 185 9.96 14.87 -5.07
N ASP A 186 10.47 14.28 -3.98
CA ASP A 186 9.97 13.03 -3.40
C ASP A 186 10.09 11.81 -4.33
N LYS A 187 11.00 11.80 -5.30
CA LYS A 187 11.17 10.64 -6.20
C LYS A 187 12.03 9.55 -5.55
N PHE A 188 11.48 8.91 -4.52
CA PHE A 188 12.22 7.94 -3.69
C PHE A 188 12.33 6.53 -4.26
N PHE A 189 11.45 6.17 -5.21
CA PHE A 189 11.21 4.77 -5.58
C PHE A 189 11.48 4.48 -7.05
N GLU A 190 12.11 3.33 -7.30
CA GLU A 190 12.14 2.66 -8.60
C GLU A 190 11.12 1.52 -8.59
N LEU A 191 10.31 1.42 -9.66
CA LEU A 191 9.36 0.32 -9.82
C LEU A 191 10.10 -0.99 -10.07
N VAL A 192 9.90 -1.97 -9.19
CA VAL A 192 10.40 -3.34 -9.39
C VAL A 192 9.37 -4.16 -10.15
N GLN A 193 8.12 -4.10 -9.71
CA GLN A 193 7.02 -4.83 -10.33
C GLN A 193 5.68 -4.14 -10.06
N GLU A 194 4.88 -3.98 -11.10
CA GLU A 194 3.44 -3.77 -10.95
C GLU A 194 2.77 -5.15 -10.82
N VAL A 195 2.05 -5.35 -9.72
CA VAL A 195 1.25 -6.55 -9.46
C VAL A 195 -0.18 -6.27 -9.95
N PRO A 196 -0.67 -6.99 -10.97
CA PRO A 196 -2.00 -6.76 -11.52
C PRO A 196 -3.10 -6.99 -10.46
N ALA A 197 -4.25 -6.34 -10.65
CA ALA A 197 -5.35 -6.32 -9.68
C ALA A 197 -5.88 -7.72 -9.32
N ASP A 198 -5.92 -8.65 -10.27
CA ASP A 198 -6.35 -10.05 -10.07
C ASP A 198 -5.38 -10.86 -9.21
N GLN A 199 -4.08 -10.53 -9.25
CA GLN A 199 -3.05 -11.15 -8.42
C GLN A 199 -2.91 -10.49 -7.05
N ALA A 200 -3.18 -9.18 -6.96
CA ALA A 200 -3.18 -8.42 -5.71
C ALA A 200 -4.49 -8.58 -4.91
N ALA A 201 -5.54 -9.09 -5.54
CA ALA A 201 -6.86 -9.22 -4.94
C ALA A 201 -6.83 -10.10 -3.68
N PRO A 202 -7.32 -9.61 -2.53
CA PRO A 202 -7.55 -10.49 -1.40
C PRO A 202 -8.64 -11.52 -1.76
N PRO A 203 -8.57 -12.74 -1.19
CA PRO A 203 -9.61 -13.73 -1.38
C PRO A 203 -10.94 -13.15 -0.91
N CYS A 204 -11.99 -13.42 -1.68
CA CYS A 204 -13.34 -13.01 -1.33
C CYS A 204 -13.82 -13.88 -0.16
N THR A 205 -14.20 -13.25 0.96
CA THR A 205 -14.66 -13.96 2.18
C THR A 205 -16.14 -13.73 2.48
N ALA A 206 -16.84 -12.99 1.63
CA ALA A 206 -18.28 -12.75 1.77
C ALA A 206 -19.10 -14.00 1.40
N PRO A 207 -20.32 -14.15 1.95
CA PRO A 207 -21.16 -15.34 1.71
C PRO A 207 -21.58 -15.55 0.24
N ASN A 208 -21.54 -14.51 -0.57
CA ASN A 208 -21.98 -14.43 -1.96
C ASN A 208 -20.83 -14.50 -2.98
N CYS A 209 -19.59 -14.76 -2.54
CA CYS A 209 -18.49 -15.01 -3.46
C CYS A 209 -18.74 -16.33 -4.23
N GLU A 210 -18.62 -16.30 -5.57
CA GLU A 210 -18.60 -17.52 -6.37
C GLU A 210 -17.37 -18.36 -5.98
N GLN A 211 -17.58 -19.66 -5.73
CA GLN A 211 -16.51 -20.62 -5.41
C GLN A 211 -15.77 -21.09 -6.66
#